data_AF-A0A453DFJ0-F1
#
_entry.id   AF-A0A453DFJ0-F1
#
_cell.length_a   1.000
_cell.length_b   1.000
_cell.length_c   1.000
_cell.angle_alpha   90.00
_cell.angle_beta   90.00
_cell.angle_gamma   90.00
#
_symmetry.space_group_name_H-M   'P 1'
#
loop_
_entity.id
_entity.type
_entity.pdbx_description
1 polymer ?
#
loop_
_entity_poly.entity_id
_entity_poly.type
_entity_poly.pdbx_seq_one_letter_code
_entity_poly.pdbx_strand_id
1 'polypeptide(L)'
;LLAGLVTFEVQLMAKSKTELADQVLASKVFYFHQGSRREDSICTRIPYKHCTLEFALAPLRHSVEATVTVQLVDGSWPDGHQGQVFSCTDSIKDTKMLLLDCPDGTMPIGPDGMFELSRRVVCTELGGRDKLMVSVQARRVGFLTRNQAVFEPKMSGTSVGMCDLRFCKMQVTVAWSLLSTSGTHAGGK
;
A
#
# COMPACT_ATOMS: atom_id res chain seq x y z
N LEU A 1 -8.57 31.33 5.96
CA LEU A 1 -9.24 30.04 5.76
C LEU A 1 -8.77 29.09 6.86
N LEU A 2 -9.66 28.67 7.76
CA LEU A 2 -9.33 27.64 8.75
C LEU A 2 -9.12 26.32 7.99
N ALA A 3 -7.87 25.86 7.95
CA ALA A 3 -7.54 24.51 7.52
C ALA A 3 -8.38 23.51 8.32
N GLY A 4 -9.23 22.71 7.65
CA GLY A 4 -10.04 21.70 8.31
C GLY A 4 -9.15 20.72 9.10
N LEU A 5 -9.58 20.31 10.28
CA LEU A 5 -8.90 19.27 11.03
C LEU A 5 -9.40 17.91 10.53
N VAL A 6 -8.51 17.10 9.95
CA VAL A 6 -8.77 15.70 9.67
C VAL A 6 -8.43 14.91 10.92
N THR A 7 -9.40 14.17 11.43
CA THR A 7 -9.21 13.26 12.57
C THR A 7 -9.40 11.84 12.09
N PHE A 8 -8.48 10.95 12.41
CA PHE A 8 -8.68 9.52 12.19
C PHE A 8 -8.27 8.74 13.43
N GLU A 9 -9.07 7.72 13.74
CA GLU A 9 -8.83 6.80 14.85
C GLU A 9 -8.38 5.46 14.27
N VAL A 10 -7.36 4.87 14.90
CA VAL A 10 -6.95 3.50 14.62
C VAL A 10 -7.12 2.66 15.86
N GLN A 11 -7.80 1.53 15.70
CA GLN A 11 -8.03 0.55 16.76
C GLN A 11 -7.46 -0.81 16.34
N LEU A 12 -6.70 -1.45 17.23
CA LEU A 12 -6.37 -2.87 17.14
C LEU A 12 -7.33 -3.64 18.02
N MET A 13 -8.05 -4.59 17.43
CA MET A 13 -9.04 -5.40 18.11
C MET A 13 -8.69 -6.89 18.03
N ALA A 14 -9.00 -7.63 19.10
CA ALA A 14 -8.87 -9.07 19.16
C ALA A 14 -10.25 -9.74 19.14
N LYS A 15 -10.42 -10.72 18.25
CA LYS A 15 -11.61 -11.56 18.19
C LYS A 15 -11.52 -12.68 19.20
N SER A 16 -12.51 -12.76 20.09
CA SER A 16 -12.68 -13.90 20.98
C SER A 16 -13.37 -15.05 20.25
N LYS A 17 -13.03 -16.30 20.58
CA LYS A 17 -13.75 -17.49 20.08
C LYS A 17 -15.04 -17.76 20.86
N THR A 18 -15.17 -17.21 22.06
CA THR A 18 -16.24 -17.54 23.01
C THR A 18 -17.14 -16.35 23.32
N GLU A 19 -16.68 -15.12 23.10
CA GLU A 19 -17.46 -13.91 23.34
C GLU A 19 -17.95 -13.30 22.02
N LEU A 20 -19.11 -12.64 22.07
CA LEU A 20 -19.77 -12.06 20.90
C LEU A 20 -19.17 -10.71 20.46
N ALA A 21 -18.31 -10.08 21.29
CA ALA A 21 -17.77 -8.75 21.04
C ALA A 21 -16.24 -8.78 20.93
N ASP A 22 -15.71 -8.05 19.94
CA ASP A 22 -14.28 -7.86 19.74
C ASP A 22 -13.71 -6.98 20.88
N GLN A 23 -12.56 -7.37 21.43
CA GLN A 23 -11.90 -6.63 22.50
C GLN A 23 -10.89 -5.64 21.90
N VAL A 24 -11.00 -4.36 22.24
CA VAL A 24 -10.00 -3.35 21.85
C VAL A 24 -8.72 -3.56 22.66
N LEU A 25 -7.62 -3.92 21.98
CA LEU A 25 -6.30 -4.07 22.58
C LEU A 25 -5.53 -2.76 22.64
N ALA A 26 -5.77 -1.88 21.67
CA ALA A 26 -5.14 -0.58 21.54
C ALA A 26 -5.99 0.37 20.69
N SER A 27 -6.02 1.65 21.04
CA SER A 27 -6.65 2.71 20.23
C SER A 27 -5.81 3.98 20.26
N LYS A 28 -5.70 4.66 19.13
CA LYS A 28 -5.08 5.98 19.00
C LYS A 28 -5.85 6.86 18.04
N VAL A 29 -6.13 8.09 18.48
CA VAL A 29 -6.65 9.17 17.63
C VAL A 29 -5.48 10.04 17.17
N PHE A 30 -5.51 10.38 15.88
CA PHE A 30 -4.57 11.29 15.24
C PHE A 30 -5.29 12.51 14.69
N TYR A 31 -4.62 13.66 14.73
CA TYR A 31 -5.16 14.95 14.32
C TYR A 31 -4.23 15.59 13.29
N PHE A 32 -4.78 15.98 12.14
CA PHE A 32 -4.03 16.58 11.03
C PHE A 32 -4.69 17.84 10.53
N HIS A 33 -3.91 18.90 10.36
CA HIS A 33 -4.39 20.11 9.71
C HIS A 33 -4.33 19.96 8.18
N GLN A 34 -5.42 20.35 7.51
CA GLN A 34 -5.52 20.42 6.06
C GLN A 34 -4.56 21.49 5.52
N GLY A 35 -3.37 21.08 5.10
CA GLY A 35 -2.25 21.98 4.78
C GLY A 35 -0.92 21.56 5.40
N SER A 36 -0.92 20.50 6.20
CA SER A 36 0.29 19.81 6.65
C SER A 36 1.19 19.46 5.46
N ARG A 37 2.48 19.72 5.63
CA ARG A 37 3.51 19.40 4.64
C ARG A 37 4.08 18.02 4.91
N ARG A 38 4.87 17.49 3.98
CA ARG A 38 5.48 16.16 4.15
C ARG A 38 6.38 16.07 5.37
N GLU A 39 6.99 17.17 5.77
CA GLU A 39 7.81 17.29 6.98
C GLU A 39 7.00 17.04 8.26
N ASP A 40 5.67 17.16 8.19
CA ASP A 40 4.75 16.83 9.28
C ASP A 40 4.43 15.33 9.35
N SER A 41 5.21 14.48 8.66
CA SER A 41 5.06 13.04 8.72
C SER A 41 5.28 12.55 10.16
N ILE A 42 4.35 11.75 10.67
CA ILE A 42 4.42 11.22 12.02
C ILE A 42 4.87 9.78 11.93
N CYS A 43 6.02 9.47 12.53
CA CYS A 43 6.38 8.10 12.91
C CYS A 43 6.25 7.96 14.42
N THR A 44 5.20 7.27 14.89
CA THR A 44 4.94 7.07 16.32
C THR A 44 4.96 5.59 16.65
N ARG A 45 5.72 5.24 17.70
CA ARG A 45 5.62 3.96 18.40
C ARG A 45 4.87 4.16 19.70
N ILE A 46 3.78 3.44 19.90
CA ILE A 46 2.93 3.53 21.09
C ILE A 46 2.91 2.16 21.77
N PRO A 47 3.54 2.02 22.94
CA PRO A 47 3.46 0.79 23.71
C PRO A 47 2.09 0.68 24.39
N TYR A 48 1.49 -0.49 24.29
CA TYR A 48 0.30 -0.92 25.02
C TYR A 48 0.62 -2.15 25.86
N LYS A 49 -0.31 -2.56 26.71
CA LYS A 49 -0.13 -3.69 27.64
C LYS A 49 0.28 -5.00 26.95
N HIS A 50 -0.22 -5.25 25.74
CA HIS A 50 -0.05 -6.53 25.04
C HIS A 50 0.59 -6.40 23.65
N CYS A 51 0.90 -5.19 23.20
CA CYS A 51 1.49 -4.94 21.89
C CYS A 51 2.15 -3.56 21.85
N THR A 52 2.92 -3.30 20.80
CA THR A 52 3.37 -1.95 20.44
C THR A 52 2.79 -1.64 19.07
N LEU A 53 2.08 -0.52 18.95
CA LEU A 53 1.61 -0.05 17.66
C LEU A 53 2.64 0.91 17.06
N GLU A 54 3.04 0.64 15.82
CA GLU A 54 3.91 1.53 15.05
C GLU A 54 3.11 2.13 13.90
N PHE A 55 3.07 3.46 13.86
CA PHE A 55 2.34 4.22 12.85
C PHE A 55 3.31 5.12 12.11
N ALA A 56 3.29 5.04 10.79
CA ALA A 56 3.88 6.03 9.91
C ALA A 56 2.76 6.68 9.10
N LEU A 57 2.59 8.00 9.24
CA LEU A 57 1.69 8.79 8.40
C LEU A 57 2.47 9.89 7.70
N ALA A 58 2.25 10.08 6.41
CA ALA A 58 2.77 11.19 5.65
C ALA A 58 1.63 11.91 4.90
N PRO A 59 1.51 13.25 5.00
CA PRO A 59 0.62 14.01 4.14
C PRO A 59 1.08 13.94 2.68
N LEU A 60 0.16 13.57 1.78
CA LEU A 60 0.42 13.54 0.33
C LEU A 60 -0.31 14.71 -0.34
N ARG A 61 0.41 15.51 -1.13
CA ARG A 61 -0.22 16.59 -1.92
C ARG A 61 -0.84 16.02 -3.19
N HIS A 62 -2.06 16.46 -3.50
CA HIS A 62 -2.78 16.06 -4.71
C HIS A 62 -2.76 14.54 -4.93
N SER A 63 -3.13 13.77 -3.90
CA SER A 63 -3.02 12.31 -3.98
C SER A 63 -4.04 11.69 -4.93
N VAL A 64 -3.61 10.62 -5.59
CA VAL A 64 -4.46 9.70 -6.35
C VAL A 64 -4.38 8.31 -5.73
N GLU A 65 -5.49 7.58 -5.83
CA GLU A 65 -5.56 6.17 -5.51
C GLU A 65 -4.98 5.36 -6.68
N ALA A 66 -4.17 4.37 -6.35
CA ALA A 66 -3.59 3.41 -7.27
C ALA A 66 -3.99 2.00 -6.81
N THR A 67 -4.94 1.40 -7.51
CA THR A 67 -5.34 0.00 -7.30
C THR A 67 -4.45 -0.90 -8.15
N VAL A 68 -3.60 -1.66 -7.48
CA VAL A 68 -2.60 -2.57 -8.04
C VAL A 68 -3.17 -3.98 -8.17
N THR A 69 -2.94 -4.58 -9.33
CA THR A 69 -3.07 -6.02 -9.54
C THR A 69 -1.79 -6.57 -10.16
N VAL A 70 -1.51 -7.84 -9.89
CA VAL A 70 -0.36 -8.56 -10.42
C VAL A 70 -0.84 -9.89 -11.00
N GLN A 71 -0.42 -10.19 -12.22
CA GLN A 71 -0.79 -11.40 -12.94
C GLN A 71 0.46 -12.10 -13.46
N LEU A 72 0.61 -13.39 -13.20
CA LEU A 72 1.58 -14.27 -13.83
C LEU A 72 1.16 -14.48 -15.29
N VAL A 73 2.00 -14.04 -16.23
CA VAL A 73 1.68 -14.10 -17.67
C VAL A 73 2.62 -15.01 -18.47
N ASP A 74 3.77 -15.36 -17.89
CA ASP A 74 4.76 -16.26 -18.51
C ASP A 74 5.59 -16.95 -17.43
N GLY A 75 5.99 -18.20 -17.69
CA GLY A 75 6.72 -19.05 -16.74
C GLY A 75 5.88 -19.49 -15.53
N SER A 76 6.55 -19.89 -14.46
CA SER A 76 5.92 -20.34 -13.21
C SER A 76 6.67 -19.81 -12.00
N TRP A 77 5.93 -19.62 -10.89
CA TRP A 77 6.58 -19.30 -9.63
C TRP A 77 7.38 -20.52 -9.14
N PRO A 78 8.67 -20.35 -8.77
CA PRO A 78 9.53 -21.48 -8.47
C PRO A 78 9.25 -22.06 -7.08
N ASP A 79 9.18 -23.39 -7.00
CA ASP A 79 8.87 -24.11 -5.77
C ASP A 79 9.84 -23.73 -4.62
N GLY A 80 9.27 -23.59 -3.43
CA GLY A 80 10.02 -23.29 -2.20
C GLY A 80 10.64 -21.89 -2.15
N HIS A 81 10.23 -20.97 -3.03
CA HIS A 81 10.63 -19.57 -2.97
C HIS A 81 9.55 -18.73 -2.29
N GLN A 82 9.95 -18.08 -1.19
CA GLN A 82 9.15 -17.05 -0.53
C GLN A 82 8.90 -15.90 -1.50
N GLY A 83 7.67 -15.38 -1.52
CA GLY A 83 7.31 -14.30 -2.40
C GLY A 83 6.76 -13.08 -1.67
N GLN A 84 7.15 -11.91 -2.17
CA GLN A 84 6.67 -10.63 -1.70
C GLN A 84 6.28 -9.74 -2.87
N VAL A 85 5.17 -9.04 -2.70
CA VAL A 85 4.80 -7.91 -3.55
C VAL A 85 4.73 -6.70 -2.65
N PHE A 86 5.43 -5.63 -3.00
CA PHE A 86 5.40 -4.39 -2.24
C PHE A 86 5.49 -3.20 -3.17
N SER A 87 4.97 -2.07 -2.72
CA SER A 87 5.12 -0.80 -3.40
C SER A 87 5.97 0.18 -2.60
N CYS A 88 6.57 1.13 -3.30
CA CYS A 88 7.15 2.34 -2.74
C CYS A 88 6.94 3.49 -3.72
N THR A 89 7.08 4.71 -3.21
CA THR A 89 7.05 5.93 -4.02
C THR A 89 8.39 6.63 -3.97
N ASP A 90 8.73 7.44 -4.97
CA ASP A 90 9.93 8.28 -4.92
C ASP A 90 9.86 9.29 -3.76
N SER A 91 8.63 9.66 -3.39
CA SER A 91 8.31 10.53 -2.26
C SER A 91 8.61 9.94 -0.89
N ILE A 92 8.57 8.61 -0.74
CA ILE A 92 8.72 7.90 0.53
C ILE A 92 9.56 6.63 0.31
N LYS A 93 10.81 6.79 -0.15
CA LYS A 93 11.68 5.67 -0.57
C LYS A 93 11.96 4.66 0.53
N ASP A 94 12.01 5.11 1.78
CA ASP A 94 12.36 4.27 2.92
C ASP A 94 11.17 3.45 3.45
N THR A 95 9.95 3.75 2.98
CA THR A 95 8.73 3.05 3.40
C THR A 95 8.26 2.11 2.29
N LYS A 96 8.37 0.81 2.53
CA LYS A 96 7.78 -0.22 1.68
C LYS A 96 6.38 -0.54 2.19
N MET A 97 5.38 -0.42 1.34
CA MET A 97 4.05 -0.90 1.61
C MET A 97 3.90 -2.33 1.08
N LEU A 98 3.81 -3.29 2.00
CA LEU A 98 3.64 -4.70 1.67
C LEU A 98 2.21 -4.93 1.17
N LEU A 99 2.10 -5.46 -0.06
CA LEU A 99 0.85 -5.81 -0.72
C LEU A 99 0.56 -7.31 -0.59
N LEU A 100 1.61 -8.12 -0.54
CA LEU A 100 1.57 -9.56 -0.32
C LEU A 100 2.87 -10.02 0.35
N ASP A 101 2.76 -10.95 1.29
CA ASP A 101 3.89 -11.61 1.94
C ASP A 101 3.57 -13.09 2.15
N CYS A 102 4.33 -13.96 1.48
CA CYS A 102 4.16 -15.41 1.51
C CYS A 102 5.45 -16.07 2.03
N PRO A 103 5.62 -16.14 3.35
CA PRO A 103 6.85 -16.64 3.97
C PRO A 103 7.00 -18.16 3.88
N ASP A 104 5.93 -18.89 3.60
CA ASP A 104 5.92 -20.35 3.40
C ASP A 104 6.33 -20.76 1.97
N GLY A 105 6.38 -19.80 1.04
CA GLY A 105 6.69 -20.03 -0.38
C GLY A 105 5.50 -20.51 -1.21
N THR A 106 4.31 -20.62 -0.61
CA THR A 106 3.07 -20.95 -1.33
C THR A 106 2.46 -19.66 -1.85
N MET A 107 2.82 -19.25 -3.07
CA MET A 107 2.24 -18.04 -3.64
C MET A 107 0.76 -18.25 -3.98
N PRO A 108 -0.16 -17.40 -3.49
CA PRO A 108 -1.58 -17.53 -3.76
C PRO A 108 -1.89 -16.99 -5.15
N ILE A 109 -1.60 -17.80 -6.16
CA ILE A 109 -1.82 -17.49 -7.57
C ILE A 109 -3.05 -18.27 -8.03
N GLY A 110 -4.07 -17.53 -8.48
CA GLY A 110 -5.30 -18.08 -9.03
C GLY A 110 -5.09 -18.80 -10.37
N PRO A 111 -6.08 -19.55 -10.86
CA PRO A 111 -6.00 -20.28 -12.13
C PRO A 111 -5.85 -19.36 -13.36
N ASP A 112 -6.22 -18.09 -13.23
CA ASP A 112 -6.04 -17.02 -14.21
C ASP A 112 -4.67 -16.32 -14.11
N GLY A 113 -3.79 -16.81 -13.23
CA GLY A 113 -2.48 -16.23 -12.94
C GLY A 113 -2.53 -15.04 -11.98
N MET A 114 -3.70 -14.64 -11.47
CA MET A 114 -3.83 -13.46 -10.61
C MET A 114 -3.30 -13.75 -9.21
N PHE A 115 -2.47 -12.84 -8.70
CA PHE A 115 -1.97 -12.92 -7.33
C PHE A 115 -3.06 -12.43 -6.37
N GLU A 116 -3.35 -13.20 -5.33
CA GLU A 116 -4.24 -12.76 -4.25
C GLU A 116 -3.50 -11.84 -3.29
N LEU A 117 -3.41 -10.55 -3.65
CA LEU A 117 -2.79 -9.57 -2.78
C LEU A 117 -3.65 -9.32 -1.53
N SER A 118 -3.00 -9.28 -0.36
CA SER A 118 -3.63 -8.91 0.92
C SER A 118 -4.02 -7.43 0.97
N ARG A 119 -3.30 -6.58 0.22
CA ARG A 119 -3.64 -5.17 0.00
C ARG A 119 -3.43 -4.84 -1.46
N ARG A 120 -4.32 -4.03 -2.04
CA ARG A 120 -4.29 -3.69 -3.47
C ARG A 120 -4.23 -2.19 -3.71
N VAL A 121 -4.66 -1.39 -2.75
CA VAL A 121 -4.77 0.05 -2.90
C VAL A 121 -3.59 0.73 -2.24
N VAL A 122 -2.91 1.61 -2.99
CA VAL A 122 -1.86 2.50 -2.48
C VAL A 122 -2.16 3.94 -2.90
N CYS A 123 -1.69 4.92 -2.13
CA CYS A 123 -1.82 6.33 -2.45
C CYS A 123 -0.50 6.89 -2.97
N THR A 124 -0.56 7.76 -3.98
CA THR A 124 0.63 8.36 -4.59
C THR A 124 0.37 9.84 -4.87
N GLU A 125 1.40 10.70 -4.88
CA GLU A 125 1.21 12.09 -5.26
C GLU A 125 1.05 12.25 -6.78
N LEU A 126 0.05 13.01 -7.18
CA LEU A 126 -0.15 13.41 -8.56
C LEU A 126 0.69 14.66 -8.88
N GLY A 127 1.42 14.60 -9.99
CA GLY A 127 2.26 15.70 -10.44
C GLY A 127 3.66 15.70 -9.83
N GLY A 128 4.57 16.47 -10.43
CA GLY A 128 5.99 16.46 -10.07
C GLY A 128 6.76 15.27 -10.66
N ARG A 129 7.82 14.84 -9.96
CA ARG A 129 8.69 13.69 -10.36
C ARG A 129 8.37 12.39 -9.62
N ASP A 130 7.28 12.32 -8.85
CA ASP A 130 6.95 11.13 -8.07
C ASP A 130 6.59 9.95 -9.00
N LYS A 131 7.08 8.76 -8.65
CA LYS A 131 6.80 7.51 -9.37
C LYS A 131 6.31 6.47 -8.37
N LEU A 132 5.34 5.68 -8.79
CA LEU A 132 4.96 4.46 -8.10
C LEU A 132 5.83 3.31 -8.60
N MET A 133 6.53 2.65 -7.69
CA MET A 133 7.28 1.43 -7.96
C MET A 133 6.55 0.25 -7.33
N VAL A 134 6.15 -0.73 -8.15
CA VAL A 134 5.60 -2.00 -7.66
C VAL A 134 6.65 -3.07 -7.90
N SER A 135 7.18 -3.63 -6.82
CA SER A 135 8.22 -4.65 -6.84
C SER A 135 7.65 -6.02 -6.57
N VAL A 136 8.16 -7.02 -7.29
CA VAL A 136 7.97 -8.42 -6.93
C VAL A 136 9.33 -9.02 -6.60
N GLN A 137 9.38 -9.79 -5.53
CA GLN A 137 10.60 -10.38 -5.01
C GLN A 137 10.37 -11.85 -4.71
N ALA A 138 11.30 -12.70 -5.15
CA ALA A 138 11.36 -14.10 -4.78
C ALA A 138 12.65 -14.37 -3.99
N ARG A 139 12.53 -15.10 -2.89
CA ARG A 139 13.63 -15.39 -1.97
C ARG A 139 13.68 -16.86 -1.59
N ARG A 140 14.89 -17.41 -1.56
CA ARG A 140 15.24 -18.70 -0.95
C ARG A 140 16.60 -18.57 -0.28
N VAL A 141 17.01 -19.53 0.54
CA VAL A 141 18.36 -19.54 1.13
C VAL A 141 19.42 -19.42 0.02
N GLY A 142 20.27 -18.40 0.11
CA GLY A 142 21.31 -18.12 -0.90
C GLY A 142 20.82 -17.53 -2.22
N PHE A 143 19.52 -17.26 -2.38
CA PHE A 143 18.93 -16.75 -3.62
C PHE A 143 17.94 -15.62 -3.35
N LEU A 144 18.13 -14.49 -4.03
CA LEU A 144 17.22 -13.36 -4.00
C LEU A 144 17.15 -12.77 -5.41
N THR A 145 15.94 -12.73 -5.96
CA THR A 145 15.67 -11.99 -7.18
C THR A 145 14.56 -10.99 -6.93
N ARG A 146 14.68 -9.82 -7.56
CA ARG A 146 13.72 -8.74 -7.46
C ARG A 146 13.71 -7.98 -8.77
N ASN A 147 12.53 -7.63 -9.23
CA ASN A 147 12.36 -6.66 -10.29
C ASN A 147 11.16 -5.76 -9.95
N GLN A 148 10.98 -4.67 -10.69
CA GLN A 148 9.93 -3.69 -10.43
C GLN A 148 9.37 -3.11 -11.72
N ALA A 149 8.07 -2.84 -11.71
CA ALA A 149 7.42 -1.97 -12.66
C ALA A 149 7.35 -0.55 -12.09
N VAL A 150 7.61 0.45 -12.92
CA VAL A 150 7.63 1.87 -12.53
C VAL A 150 6.53 2.60 -13.29
N PHE A 151 5.74 3.37 -12.56
CA PHE A 151 4.56 4.04 -13.10
C PHE A 151 4.56 5.53 -12.77
N GLU A 152 4.10 6.32 -13.73
CA GLU A 152 3.75 7.72 -13.51
C GLU A 152 2.31 7.81 -12.98
N PRO A 153 2.07 8.46 -11.83
CA PRO A 153 0.73 8.67 -11.32
C PRO A 153 -0.16 9.46 -12.31
N LYS A 154 -1.43 9.04 -12.43
CA LYS A 154 -2.43 9.66 -13.31
C LYS A 154 -3.70 10.00 -12.53
N MET A 155 -4.49 10.95 -13.03
CA MET A 155 -5.79 11.28 -12.44
C MET A 155 -6.79 10.11 -12.57
N SER A 156 -6.74 9.40 -13.69
CA SER A 156 -7.66 8.30 -13.99
C SER A 156 -7.08 7.35 -15.04
N GLY A 157 -7.76 6.21 -15.22
CA GLY A 157 -7.45 5.22 -16.25
C GLY A 157 -6.52 4.12 -15.74
N THR A 158 -5.82 3.46 -16.67
CA THR A 158 -5.00 2.29 -16.34
C THR A 158 -3.57 2.47 -16.88
N SER A 159 -2.60 2.00 -16.11
CA SER A 159 -1.21 1.82 -16.55
C SER A 159 -0.83 0.36 -16.41
N VAL A 160 -0.04 -0.15 -17.35
CA VAL A 160 0.43 -1.55 -17.35
C VAL A 160 1.95 -1.54 -17.45
N GLY A 161 2.59 -2.39 -16.65
CA GLY A 161 4.03 -2.57 -16.62
C GLY A 161 4.37 -4.04 -16.40
N MET A 162 5.65 -4.39 -16.61
CA MET A 162 6.11 -5.76 -16.48
C MET A 162 7.15 -5.88 -15.37
N CYS A 163 7.13 -7.01 -14.68
CA CYS A 163 8.13 -7.43 -13.73
C CYS A 163 8.67 -8.80 -14.18
N ASP A 164 9.94 -8.86 -14.57
CA ASP A 164 10.58 -10.08 -15.08
C ASP A 164 11.63 -10.57 -14.07
N LEU A 165 11.38 -11.74 -13.46
CA LEU A 165 12.30 -12.38 -12.51
C LEU A 165 13.22 -13.42 -13.18
N ARG A 166 13.28 -13.43 -14.52
CA ARG A 166 13.98 -14.37 -15.41
C ARG A 166 13.36 -15.76 -15.52
N PHE A 167 12.76 -16.27 -14.44
CA PHE A 167 12.03 -17.55 -14.46
C PHE A 167 10.51 -17.39 -14.67
N CYS A 168 9.97 -16.22 -14.33
CA CYS A 168 8.58 -15.88 -14.60
C CYS A 168 8.42 -14.38 -14.86
N LYS A 169 7.40 -14.04 -15.65
CA LYS A 169 7.04 -12.66 -15.95
C LYS A 169 5.65 -12.37 -15.41
N MET A 170 5.53 -11.20 -14.82
CA MET A 170 4.29 -10.74 -14.25
C MET A 170 3.91 -9.39 -14.86
N GLN A 171 2.66 -9.31 -15.29
CA GLN A 171 2.05 -8.04 -15.63
C GLN A 171 1.56 -7.38 -14.34
N VAL A 172 1.97 -6.14 -14.14
CA VAL A 172 1.46 -5.29 -13.08
C VAL A 172 0.52 -4.26 -13.72
N THR A 173 -0.72 -4.25 -13.27
CA THR A 173 -1.73 -3.29 -13.73
C THR A 173 -2.07 -2.35 -12.58
N VAL A 174 -2.11 -1.05 -12.87
CA VAL A 174 -2.50 -0.02 -11.92
C VAL A 174 -3.68 0.74 -12.47
N ALA A 175 -4.83 0.64 -11.81
CA ALA A 175 -5.98 1.49 -12.06
C ALA A 175 -5.89 2.75 -11.18
N TRP A 176 -6.00 3.91 -11.80
CA TRP A 176 -5.89 5.21 -11.15
C TRP A 176 -7.26 5.83 -10.96
N SER A 177 -7.46 6.47 -9.81
CA SER A 177 -8.63 7.30 -9.56
C SER A 177 -8.26 8.48 -8.66
N LEU A 178 -8.93 9.62 -8.88
CA LEU A 178 -8.86 10.73 -7.94
C LEU A 178 -9.56 10.33 -6.65
N LEU A 179 -8.92 10.65 -5.53
CA LEU A 179 -9.59 10.58 -4.24
C LEU A 179 -10.67 11.67 -4.22
N SER A 180 -11.93 11.26 -4.04
CA SER A 180 -13.06 12.19 -3.98
C SER A 180 -12.86 13.18 -2.85
N THR A 181 -12.54 14.43 -3.17
CA THR A 181 -12.57 15.51 -2.19
C THR A 181 -14.01 16.03 -2.14
N SER A 182 -14.78 15.62 -1.13
CA SER A 182 -16.05 16.28 -0.82
C SER A 182 -15.76 17.69 -0.28
N GLY A 183 -15.47 18.63 -1.18
CA GLY A 183 -15.43 20.05 -0.87
C GLY A 183 -16.85 20.60 -0.93
N THR A 184 -17.47 20.84 0.21
CA THR A 184 -18.66 21.69 0.30
C THR A 184 -18.31 23.08 -0.21
N HIS A 185 -18.62 23.35 -1.48
CA HIS A 185 -18.76 24.71 -1.99
C HIS A 185 -20.08 25.27 -1.44
N ALA A 186 -20.04 25.94 -0.30
CA ALA A 186 -21.04 26.94 0.03
C ALA A 186 -20.75 28.18 -0.83
N GLY A 187 -21.25 28.17 -2.06
CA GLY A 187 -21.30 29.36 -2.91
C GLY A 187 -22.43 30.26 -2.43
N GLY A 188 -22.07 31.34 -1.73
CA GLY A 188 -22.97 32.45 -1.50
C GLY A 188 -23.02 33.35 -2.74
N LYS A 189 -24.25 33.63 -3.19
CA LYS A 189 -24.66 34.96 -3.63
C LYS A 189 -25.86 35.35 -2.79
#